data_AF-A0A453RZD6-F1
#
_entry.id   AF-A0A453RZD6-F1
#
_cell.length_a   1.000
_cell.length_b   1.000
_cell.length_c   1.000
_cell.angle_alpha   90.00
_cell.angle_beta   90.00
_cell.angle_gamma   90.00
#
_symmetry.space_group_name_H-M   'P 1'
#
loop_
_entity.id
_entity.type
_entity.pdbx_description
1 polymer ?
#
loop_
_entity_poly.entity_id
_entity_poly.type
_entity_poly.pdbx_seq_one_letter_code
_entity_poly.pdbx_strand_id
1 'polypeptide(L)'
;MRWTAFAWESASRAFNNRPTFTGLVVVLAASSGGGLVAYADSQPDQPQGFKKKKVVVLGTGWAGTTFLRNLDSKLYDVQVISPRNYFAFTPLLPSVTCGTVEPRSVVEPIRRILEKKGGDFKFWEAECFKIDPANKKIHCRSNMGTNLDGNGEFLVDYDYLVVAVGARSNTFNTPGVTENCHFLKV
;
A
#
# COMPACT_ATOMS: atom_id res chain seq x y z
N MET A 1 -38.68 28.28 42.33
CA MET A 1 -37.23 28.26 42.05
C MET A 1 -36.54 27.25 42.97
N ARG A 2 -36.37 25.98 42.56
CA ARG A 2 -35.44 25.03 43.23
C ARG A 2 -35.30 23.63 42.58
N TRP A 3 -36.01 23.33 41.50
CA TRP A 3 -36.00 21.99 40.88
C TRP A 3 -35.04 21.85 39.69
N THR A 4 -34.59 22.95 39.07
CA THR A 4 -33.71 22.92 37.90
C THR A 4 -32.23 22.66 38.25
N ALA A 5 -31.80 22.96 39.47
CA ALA A 5 -30.41 22.79 39.90
C ALA A 5 -30.04 21.32 40.16
N PHE A 6 -30.97 20.51 40.68
CA PHE A 6 -30.72 19.11 41.04
C PHE A 6 -30.51 18.21 39.81
N ALA A 7 -31.19 18.49 38.69
CA ALA A 7 -31.03 17.71 37.46
C ALA A 7 -29.65 17.94 36.80
N TRP A 8 -29.13 19.17 36.86
CA TRP A 8 -27.84 19.53 36.29
C TRP A 8 -26.66 18.93 37.06
N GLU A 9 -26.70 18.98 38.40
CA GLU A 9 -25.65 18.39 39.24
C GLU A 9 -25.57 16.86 39.10
N SER A 10 -26.72 16.17 39.00
CA SER A 10 -26.75 14.71 38.86
C SER A 10 -26.24 14.25 37.48
N ALA A 11 -26.55 15.01 36.41
CA ALA A 11 -26.03 14.76 35.07
C ALA A 11 -24.51 15.00 34.97
N SER A 12 -24.00 16.04 35.64
CA SER A 12 -22.56 16.36 35.66
C SER A 12 -21.71 15.30 36.37
N ARG A 13 -22.24 14.68 37.44
CA ARG A 13 -21.54 13.61 38.18
C ARG A 13 -21.53 12.27 37.44
N ALA A 14 -22.55 12.00 36.63
CA ALA A 14 -22.58 10.81 35.77
C ALA A 14 -21.53 10.89 34.64
N PHE A 15 -21.24 12.10 34.16
CA PHE A 15 -20.26 12.35 33.11
C PHE A 15 -18.80 12.20 33.59
N ASN A 16 -18.52 12.58 34.83
CA ASN A 16 -17.15 12.65 35.34
C ASN A 16 -16.58 11.29 35.83
N ASN A 17 -17.39 10.23 35.89
CA ASN A 17 -17.02 8.97 36.57
C ASN A 17 -16.91 7.73 35.66
N ARG A 18 -17.14 7.83 34.34
CA ARG A 18 -17.04 6.68 33.42
C ARG A 18 -16.58 7.09 32.01
N PRO A 19 -15.30 6.88 31.62
CA PRO A 19 -14.78 7.33 30.33
C PRO A 19 -15.11 6.38 29.15
N THR A 20 -16.00 5.39 29.32
CA THR A 20 -16.22 4.29 28.36
C THR A 20 -17.65 4.21 27.82
N PHE A 21 -18.31 5.33 27.56
CA PHE A 21 -19.53 5.36 26.75
C PHE A 21 -19.22 5.93 25.36
N THR A 22 -18.71 5.05 24.49
CA THR A 22 -18.82 5.21 23.03
C THR A 22 -20.25 4.93 22.63
N GLY A 23 -21.06 5.98 22.48
CA GLY A 23 -22.42 5.84 21.98
C GLY A 23 -23.29 7.05 22.31
N LEU A 24 -23.49 7.91 21.32
CA LEU A 24 -24.59 8.85 21.13
C LEU A 24 -25.19 9.51 22.40
N VAL A 25 -24.84 10.77 22.65
CA VAL A 25 -25.52 11.59 23.67
C VAL A 25 -26.58 12.45 23.00
N VAL A 26 -27.86 12.21 23.34
CA VAL A 26 -28.99 13.04 22.89
C VAL A 26 -29.47 13.88 24.08
N VAL A 27 -29.31 15.20 23.99
CA VAL A 27 -29.82 16.15 24.99
C VAL A 27 -31.11 16.76 24.46
N LEU A 28 -32.24 16.46 25.09
CA LEU A 28 -33.53 17.07 24.80
C LEU A 28 -33.82 18.16 25.83
N ALA A 29 -33.73 19.42 25.41
CA ALA A 29 -34.19 20.56 26.21
C ALA A 29 -35.63 20.91 25.77
N ALA A 30 -36.61 20.58 26.61
CA ALA A 30 -38.00 20.98 26.41
C ALA A 30 -38.27 22.30 27.14
N SER A 31 -38.07 23.43 26.46
CA SER A 31 -38.76 24.68 26.79
C SER A 31 -40.06 24.75 26.01
N SER A 32 -41.10 25.34 26.60
CA SER A 32 -42.51 25.35 26.19
C SER A 32 -42.84 26.05 24.86
N GLY A 33 -41.99 25.92 23.83
CA GLY A 33 -42.17 26.59 22.54
C GLY A 33 -41.13 26.20 21.49
N GLY A 34 -40.79 24.90 21.39
CA GLY A 34 -39.87 24.36 20.38
C GLY A 34 -38.66 23.67 21.02
N GLY A 35 -38.46 22.39 20.72
CA GLY A 35 -37.29 21.64 21.19
C GLY A 35 -36.12 21.81 20.23
N LEU A 36 -34.97 22.25 20.74
CA LEU A 36 -33.69 22.15 20.03
C LEU A 36 -33.10 20.76 20.31
N VAL A 37 -32.77 20.02 19.25
CA VAL A 37 -31.96 18.79 19.34
C VAL A 37 -30.53 19.16 18.99
N ALA A 38 -29.62 19.08 19.96
CA ALA A 38 -28.19 19.22 19.71
C ALA A 38 -27.58 17.83 19.49
N TYR A 39 -26.96 17.63 18.33
CA TYR A 39 -26.26 16.40 17.97
C TYR A 39 -24.75 16.63 18.12
N ALA A 40 -24.10 15.85 18.97
CA ALA A 40 -22.65 15.84 19.09
C ALA A 40 -22.18 14.41 18.78
N ASP A 41 -21.57 14.23 17.60
CA ASP A 41 -20.90 12.99 17.25
C ASP A 41 -19.51 13.01 17.88
N SER A 42 -19.25 12.08 18.81
CA SER A 42 -17.91 11.88 19.33
C SER A 42 -17.23 10.83 18.47
N GLN A 43 -16.50 11.28 17.45
CA GLN A 43 -15.56 10.38 16.78
C GLN A 43 -14.50 9.99 17.80
N PRO A 44 -14.26 8.69 18.05
CA PRO A 44 -13.16 8.28 18.88
C PRO A 44 -11.87 8.75 18.20
N ASP A 45 -11.14 9.63 18.87
CA ASP A 45 -9.79 10.01 18.50
C ASP A 45 -8.99 8.70 18.41
N GLN A 46 -8.74 8.23 17.19
CA GLN A 46 -7.82 7.12 17.02
C GLN A 46 -6.49 7.59 17.61
N PRO A 47 -5.85 6.81 18.49
CA PRO A 47 -4.55 7.17 19.01
C PRO A 47 -3.69 7.51 17.80
N GLN A 48 -3.09 8.71 17.78
CA GLN A 48 -2.19 9.14 16.72
C GLN A 48 -1.01 8.17 16.69
N GLY A 49 -1.22 7.04 16.01
CA GLY A 49 -0.23 5.99 15.84
C GLY A 49 0.93 6.61 15.10
N PHE A 50 2.14 6.31 15.55
CA PHE A 50 3.36 6.69 14.83
C PHE A 50 3.15 6.41 13.34
N LYS A 51 3.19 7.47 12.52
CA LYS A 51 3.02 7.36 11.08
C LYS A 51 4.10 6.40 10.56
N LYS A 52 3.68 5.24 10.05
CA LYS A 52 4.60 4.25 9.50
C LYS A 52 5.41 4.89 8.39
N LYS A 53 6.72 4.63 8.37
CA LYS A 53 7.59 5.09 7.28
C LYS A 53 7.24 4.36 5.99
N LYS A 54 7.24 5.07 4.87
CA LYS A 54 6.93 4.53 3.55
C LYS A 54 8.14 3.87 2.93
N VAL A 55 8.05 2.57 2.68
CA VAL A 55 9.08 1.80 1.99
C VAL A 55 8.57 1.44 0.61
N VAL A 56 9.25 1.93 -0.43
CA VAL A 56 8.92 1.60 -1.82
C VAL A 56 9.93 0.60 -2.36
N VAL A 57 9.45 -0.53 -2.86
CA VAL A 57 10.25 -1.60 -3.46
C VAL A 57 10.01 -1.62 -4.96
N LEU A 58 11.06 -1.36 -5.74
CA LEU A 58 11.03 -1.45 -7.19
C LEU A 58 11.46 -2.84 -7.64
N GLY A 59 10.56 -3.56 -8.33
CA GLY A 59 10.85 -4.87 -8.92
C GLY A 59 10.43 -6.05 -8.05
N THR A 60 9.98 -7.10 -8.74
CA THR A 60 9.41 -8.34 -8.17
C THR A 60 10.29 -9.56 -8.45
N GLY A 61 11.60 -9.35 -8.64
CA GLY A 61 12.58 -10.41 -8.80
C GLY A 61 13.10 -10.96 -7.46
N TRP A 62 14.17 -11.75 -7.52
CA TRP A 62 14.82 -12.35 -6.35
C TRP A 62 15.03 -11.40 -5.18
N ALA A 63 15.71 -10.27 -5.41
CA ALA A 63 16.01 -9.30 -4.36
C ALA A 63 14.74 -8.68 -3.75
N GLY A 64 13.82 -8.19 -4.58
CA GLY A 64 12.58 -7.54 -4.12
C GLY A 64 11.68 -8.52 -3.35
N THR A 65 11.45 -9.72 -3.89
CA THR A 65 10.62 -10.73 -3.24
C THR A 65 11.24 -11.23 -1.93
N THR A 66 12.56 -11.42 -1.88
CA THR A 66 13.25 -11.86 -0.66
C THR A 66 13.23 -10.77 0.41
N PHE A 67 13.40 -9.52 0.03
CA PHE A 67 13.26 -8.37 0.93
C PHE A 67 11.85 -8.32 1.52
N LEU A 68 10.81 -8.44 0.68
CA LEU A 68 9.40 -8.41 1.12
C LEU A 68 9.05 -9.55 2.09
N ARG A 69 9.63 -10.75 1.92
CA ARG A 69 9.42 -11.88 2.83
C ARG A 69 10.02 -11.63 4.22
N ASN A 70 11.14 -10.94 4.29
CA ASN A 70 11.88 -10.71 5.54
C ASN A 70 11.51 -9.38 6.23
N LEU A 71 10.86 -8.45 5.52
CA LEU A 71 10.42 -7.19 6.08
C LEU A 71 9.28 -7.37 7.09
N ASP A 72 9.27 -6.56 8.14
CA ASP A 72 8.15 -6.47 9.08
C ASP A 72 7.12 -5.42 8.61
N SER A 73 5.96 -5.88 8.15
CA SER A 73 4.84 -5.06 7.66
C SER A 73 4.14 -4.25 8.78
N LYS A 74 4.40 -4.55 10.05
CA LYS A 74 3.85 -3.77 11.17
C LYS A 74 4.55 -2.43 11.33
N LEU A 75 5.83 -2.35 10.99
CA LEU A 75 6.66 -1.15 11.19
C LEU A 75 6.61 -0.16 10.01
N TYR A 76 6.30 -0.65 8.81
CA TYR A 76 6.41 0.12 7.56
C TYR A 76 5.11 0.08 6.74
N ASP A 77 4.85 1.15 5.99
CA ASP A 77 3.85 1.17 4.90
C ASP A 77 4.58 0.78 3.61
N VAL A 78 4.28 -0.41 3.09
CA VAL A 78 5.09 -1.03 2.04
C VAL A 78 4.36 -0.98 0.70
N GLN A 79 5.00 -0.35 -0.28
CA GLN A 79 4.49 -0.29 -1.65
C GLN A 79 5.45 -0.99 -2.60
N VAL A 80 4.94 -1.91 -3.40
CA VAL A 80 5.70 -2.69 -4.37
C VAL A 80 5.30 -2.22 -5.75
N ILE A 81 6.27 -1.79 -6.54
CA ILE A 81 6.04 -1.29 -7.90
C ILE A 81 6.82 -2.15 -8.88
N SER A 82 6.12 -2.80 -9.79
CA SER A 82 6.74 -3.60 -10.85
C SER A 82 5.80 -3.74 -12.03
N PRO A 83 6.29 -3.68 -13.27
CA PRO A 83 5.46 -3.98 -14.44
C PRO A 83 5.06 -5.46 -14.51
N ARG A 84 5.65 -6.32 -13.67
CA ARG A 84 5.33 -7.76 -13.59
C ARG A 84 4.69 -8.11 -12.25
N ASN A 85 3.53 -8.75 -12.30
CA ASN A 85 2.74 -9.15 -11.13
C ASN A 85 3.05 -10.55 -10.58
N TYR A 86 4.10 -11.20 -11.06
CA TYR A 86 4.59 -12.50 -10.59
C TYR A 86 6.10 -12.45 -10.29
N PHE A 87 6.52 -13.29 -9.35
CA PHE A 87 7.91 -13.70 -9.17
C PHE A 87 8.20 -14.86 -10.13
N ALA A 88 9.39 -14.89 -10.73
CA ALA A 88 9.83 -15.99 -11.58
C ALA A 88 11.12 -16.62 -11.04
N PHE A 89 11.12 -17.94 -10.91
CA PHE A 89 12.26 -18.74 -10.50
C PHE A 89 13.22 -18.91 -11.68
N THR A 90 14.07 -17.90 -11.87
CA THR A 90 14.98 -17.82 -13.02
C THR A 90 15.87 -19.04 -13.28
N PRO A 91 16.30 -19.86 -12.28
CA PRO A 91 17.11 -21.04 -12.54
C PRO A 91 16.43 -22.11 -13.41
N LEU A 92 15.09 -22.17 -13.48
CA LEU A 92 14.37 -23.17 -14.27
C LEU A 92 13.90 -22.65 -15.64
N LEU A 93 14.24 -21.42 -16.03
CA LEU A 93 13.90 -20.91 -17.36
C LEU A 93 14.44 -21.78 -18.52
N PRO A 94 15.67 -22.34 -18.46
CA PRO A 94 16.13 -23.26 -19.50
C PRO A 94 15.26 -24.52 -19.62
N SER A 95 14.76 -25.04 -18.49
CA SER A 95 13.87 -26.20 -18.47
C SER A 95 12.49 -25.88 -19.05
N VAL A 96 12.03 -24.64 -18.92
CA VAL A 96 10.80 -24.16 -19.57
C VAL A 96 10.97 -24.09 -21.09
N THR A 97 12.13 -23.62 -21.58
CA THR A 97 12.36 -23.55 -23.04
C THR A 97 12.40 -24.91 -23.72
N CYS A 98 12.79 -25.97 -22.99
CA CYS A 98 12.82 -27.34 -23.50
C CYS A 98 11.52 -28.12 -23.22
N GLY A 99 10.51 -27.51 -22.60
CA GLY A 99 9.24 -28.18 -22.26
C GLY A 99 9.32 -29.19 -21.11
N THR A 100 10.45 -29.26 -20.40
CA THR A 100 10.61 -30.14 -19.23
C THR A 100 9.77 -29.68 -18.04
N VAL A 101 9.55 -28.37 -17.92
CA VAL A 101 8.76 -27.75 -16.85
C VAL A 101 7.76 -26.79 -17.46
N GLU A 102 6.51 -26.83 -16.99
CA GLU A 102 5.48 -25.87 -17.42
C GLU A 102 5.83 -24.45 -16.93
N PRO A 103 5.68 -23.39 -17.75
CA PRO A 103 5.96 -22.02 -17.34
C PRO A 103 5.23 -21.60 -16.05
N ARG A 104 4.00 -22.10 -15.86
CA ARG A 104 3.20 -21.80 -14.66
C ARG A 104 3.78 -22.41 -13.39
N SER A 105 4.60 -23.46 -13.50
CA SER A 105 5.27 -24.10 -12.36
C SER A 105 6.49 -23.34 -11.85
N VAL A 106 7.02 -22.38 -12.64
CA VAL A 106 8.20 -21.59 -12.27
C VAL A 106 7.87 -20.15 -11.87
N VAL A 107 6.59 -19.78 -11.83
CA VAL A 107 6.14 -18.45 -11.42
C VAL A 107 5.23 -18.51 -10.20
N GLU A 108 5.25 -17.49 -9.36
CA GLU A 108 4.34 -17.34 -8.23
C GLU A 108 3.78 -15.90 -8.23
N PRO A 109 2.44 -15.70 -8.23
CA PRO A 109 1.85 -14.38 -8.16
C PRO A 109 2.30 -13.60 -6.93
N ILE A 110 2.66 -12.33 -7.10
CA ILE A 110 3.17 -11.49 -6.00
C ILE A 110 2.13 -11.31 -4.91
N ARG A 111 0.86 -11.16 -5.28
CA ARG A 111 -0.26 -11.07 -4.34
C ARG A 111 -0.30 -12.27 -3.39
N ARG A 112 -0.09 -13.49 -3.91
CA ARG A 112 -0.06 -14.72 -3.10
C ARG A 112 1.14 -14.76 -2.14
N ILE A 113 2.30 -14.25 -2.56
CA ILE A 113 3.48 -14.14 -1.69
C ILE A 113 3.21 -13.16 -0.54
N LEU A 114 2.58 -12.03 -0.83
CA LEU A 114 2.26 -10.98 0.14
C LEU A 114 1.15 -11.42 1.11
N GLU A 115 0.12 -12.11 0.62
CA GLU A 115 -0.95 -12.71 1.43
C GLU A 115 -0.39 -13.70 2.46
N LYS A 116 0.50 -14.60 2.04
CA LYS A 116 1.16 -15.57 2.94
C LYS A 116 1.99 -14.89 4.03
N LYS A 117 2.56 -13.71 3.76
CA LYS A 117 3.35 -12.96 4.74
C LYS A 117 2.48 -12.31 5.82
N GLY A 118 1.27 -11.89 5.46
CA GLY A 118 0.39 -11.13 6.33
C GLY A 118 0.85 -9.68 6.49
N GLY A 119 -0.09 -8.76 6.32
CA GLY A 119 0.16 -7.32 6.39
C GLY A 119 -0.52 -6.56 5.26
N ASP A 120 -0.57 -5.24 5.41
CA ASP A 120 -1.07 -4.34 4.38
C ASP A 120 0.08 -4.01 3.41
N PHE A 121 0.04 -4.62 2.23
CA PHE A 121 0.99 -4.37 1.15
C PHE A 121 0.24 -3.82 -0.06
N LYS A 122 0.71 -2.72 -0.62
CA LYS A 122 0.14 -2.15 -1.86
C LYS A 122 1.00 -2.54 -3.04
N PHE A 123 0.41 -3.23 -4.00
CA PHE A 123 1.08 -3.61 -5.25
C PHE A 123 0.59 -2.75 -6.41
N TRP A 124 1.52 -2.11 -7.11
CA TRP A 124 1.27 -1.31 -8.31
C TRP A 124 1.89 -2.02 -9.52
N GLU A 125 1.04 -2.35 -10.49
CA GLU A 125 1.47 -2.89 -11.79
C GLU A 125 1.91 -1.75 -12.72
N ALA A 126 3.11 -1.23 -12.46
CA ALA A 126 3.64 -0.04 -13.14
C ALA A 126 5.18 -0.12 -13.28
N GLU A 127 5.69 0.55 -14.31
CA GLU A 127 7.13 0.75 -14.52
C GLU A 127 7.59 2.06 -13.88
N CYS A 128 8.71 2.04 -13.15
CA CYS A 128 9.38 3.26 -12.70
C CYS A 128 10.38 3.71 -13.77
N PHE A 129 10.18 4.91 -14.33
CA PHE A 129 11.03 5.43 -15.40
C PHE A 129 11.98 6.55 -14.94
N LYS A 130 11.70 7.18 -13.79
CA LYS A 130 12.56 8.24 -13.23
C LYS A 130 12.49 8.23 -11.70
N ILE A 131 13.65 8.37 -11.07
CA ILE A 131 13.79 8.52 -9.61
C ILE A 131 14.26 9.96 -9.36
N ASP A 132 13.58 10.66 -8.46
CA ASP A 132 13.97 11.99 -7.97
C ASP A 132 14.44 11.88 -6.50
N PRO A 133 15.76 11.83 -6.26
CA PRO A 133 16.32 11.73 -4.91
C PRO A 133 16.15 13.01 -4.10
N ALA A 134 16.10 14.18 -4.75
CA ALA A 134 16.03 15.47 -4.07
C ALA A 134 14.66 15.66 -3.40
N ASN A 135 13.59 15.30 -4.13
CA ASN A 135 12.22 15.40 -3.62
C ASN A 135 11.70 14.10 -2.97
N LYS A 136 12.51 13.02 -2.98
CA LYS A 136 12.15 11.67 -2.53
C LYS A 136 10.88 11.13 -3.18
N LYS A 137 10.80 11.29 -4.50
CA LYS A 137 9.68 10.81 -5.32
C LYS A 137 10.17 9.90 -6.43
N ILE A 138 9.30 8.99 -6.85
CA ILE A 138 9.49 8.21 -8.07
C ILE A 138 8.36 8.50 -9.05
N HIS A 139 8.72 8.54 -10.32
CA HIS A 139 7.77 8.64 -11.42
C HIS A 139 7.49 7.24 -11.95
N CYS A 140 6.22 6.88 -11.94
CA CYS A 140 5.74 5.59 -12.36
C CYS A 140 4.75 5.76 -13.50
N ARG A 141 4.70 4.76 -14.37
CA ARG A 141 3.77 4.68 -15.49
C ARG A 141 3.09 3.33 -15.48
N SER A 142 1.77 3.33 -15.37
CA SER A 142 0.93 2.15 -15.48
C SER A 142 0.62 1.86 -16.94
N ASN A 143 0.70 0.60 -17.36
CA ASN A 143 0.23 0.18 -18.68
C ASN A 143 -1.30 0.10 -18.76
N MET A 144 -1.97 0.03 -17.61
CA MET A 144 -3.42 0.23 -17.53
C MET A 144 -3.66 1.73 -17.61
N GLY A 145 -4.11 2.24 -18.75
CA GLY A 145 -4.41 3.66 -18.96
C GLY A 145 -5.57 4.11 -18.08
N THR A 146 -5.28 4.53 -16.84
CA THR A 146 -6.29 4.86 -15.82
C THR A 146 -6.55 6.36 -15.65
N ASN A 147 -5.75 7.22 -16.28
CA ASN A 147 -5.88 8.68 -16.16
C ASN A 147 -6.54 9.30 -17.40
N LEU A 148 -7.22 10.43 -17.22
CA LEU A 148 -7.90 11.21 -18.27
C LEU A 148 -6.96 11.60 -19.43
N ASP A 149 -5.67 11.74 -19.16
CA ASP A 149 -4.62 12.10 -20.13
C ASP A 149 -4.07 10.89 -20.92
N GLY A 150 -4.59 9.68 -20.68
CA GLY A 150 -4.19 8.45 -21.39
C GLY A 150 -2.80 7.90 -21.06
N ASN A 151 -1.92 8.68 -20.43
CA ASN A 151 -0.52 8.29 -20.19
C ASN A 151 -0.29 7.41 -18.95
N GLY A 152 -1.25 7.32 -18.04
CA GLY A 152 -1.16 6.44 -16.85
C GLY A 152 0.00 6.77 -15.90
N GLU A 153 0.54 7.99 -15.97
CA GLU A 153 1.67 8.43 -15.14
C GLU A 153 1.21 8.92 -13.77
N PHE A 154 1.98 8.59 -12.74
CA PHE A 154 1.73 9.01 -11.37
C PHE A 154 3.03 9.10 -10.56
N LEU A 155 2.96 9.84 -9.45
CA LEU A 155 4.06 10.06 -8.52
C LEU A 155 3.84 9.24 -7.25
N VAL A 156 4.92 8.66 -6.73
CA VAL A 156 4.92 7.99 -5.43
C VAL A 156 6.02 8.55 -4.55
N ASP A 157 5.65 9.04 -3.36
CA ASP A 157 6.60 9.50 -2.35
C ASP A 157 7.15 8.31 -1.54
N TYR A 158 8.42 8.36 -1.14
CA TYR A 158 9.06 7.34 -0.32
C TYR A 158 9.91 7.93 0.81
N ASP A 159 10.00 7.20 1.93
CA ASP A 159 11.02 7.47 2.96
C ASP A 159 12.27 6.62 2.71
N TYR A 160 12.05 5.36 2.31
CA TYR A 160 13.10 4.44 1.88
C TYR A 160 12.76 3.83 0.52
N LEU A 161 13.75 3.81 -0.37
CA LEU A 161 13.64 3.23 -1.70
C LEU A 161 14.54 2.00 -1.81
N VAL A 162 13.96 0.87 -2.21
CA VAL A 162 14.67 -0.38 -2.48
C VAL A 162 14.65 -0.64 -3.98
N VAL A 163 15.81 -0.55 -4.62
CA VAL A 163 15.95 -0.75 -6.07
C VAL A 163 16.31 -2.21 -6.35
N ALA A 164 15.34 -3.00 -6.81
CA ALA A 164 15.48 -4.43 -7.10
C ALA A 164 14.96 -4.79 -8.51
N VAL A 165 15.14 -3.90 -9.48
CA VAL A 165 14.67 -4.03 -10.87
C VAL A 165 15.43 -5.06 -11.70
N GLY A 166 16.61 -5.48 -11.24
CA GLY A 166 17.50 -6.40 -11.95
C GLY A 166 18.25 -5.74 -13.10
N ALA A 167 18.66 -6.54 -14.09
CA ALA A 167 19.41 -6.11 -15.26
C ALA A 167 18.76 -6.62 -16.55
N ARG A 168 19.09 -5.96 -17.67
CA ARG A 168 18.72 -6.37 -19.03
C ARG A 168 19.89 -7.11 -19.68
N SER A 169 19.60 -7.93 -20.70
CA SER A 169 20.63 -8.57 -21.51
C SER A 169 21.49 -7.51 -22.19
N ASN A 170 22.80 -7.69 -22.13
CA ASN A 170 23.75 -6.82 -22.81
C ASN A 170 24.14 -7.43 -24.15
N THR A 171 23.92 -6.70 -25.24
CA THR A 171 24.30 -7.14 -26.60
C THR A 171 25.72 -6.72 -26.99
N PHE A 172 26.37 -5.89 -26.16
CA PHE A 172 27.70 -5.34 -26.42
C PHE A 172 27.79 -4.60 -27.78
N ASN A 173 26.67 -4.07 -28.27
CA ASN A 173 26.54 -3.45 -29.60
C ASN A 173 26.93 -4.39 -30.76
N THR A 174 26.87 -5.71 -30.54
CA THR A 174 27.11 -6.70 -31.59
C THR A 174 25.97 -6.63 -32.62
N PRO A 175 26.24 -6.26 -33.89
CA PRO A 175 25.20 -6.17 -34.90
C PRO A 175 24.52 -7.51 -35.13
N GLY A 176 23.20 -7.52 -35.32
CA GLY A 176 22.45 -8.73 -35.60
C GLY A 176 21.91 -9.46 -34.36
N VAL A 177 22.37 -9.14 -33.13
CA VAL A 177 21.95 -9.86 -31.91
C VAL A 177 20.49 -9.55 -31.57
N THR A 178 20.06 -8.30 -31.67
CA THR A 178 18.66 -7.92 -31.40
C THR A 178 17.69 -8.45 -32.45
N GLU A 179 18.17 -8.63 -33.68
CA GLU A 179 17.36 -9.05 -34.83
C GLU A 179 17.26 -10.58 -34.94
N ASN A 180 18.33 -11.30 -34.60
CA ASN A 180 18.46 -12.74 -34.89
C ASN A 180 18.53 -13.63 -33.63
N CYS A 181 18.62 -13.08 -32.41
CA CYS A 181 18.72 -13.87 -31.18
C CYS A 181 17.50 -13.68 -30.27
N HIS A 182 17.16 -14.75 -29.54
CA HIS A 182 16.17 -14.70 -28.46
C HIS A 182 16.89 -14.71 -27.10
N PHE A 183 16.54 -13.76 -26.23
CA PHE A 183 17.10 -13.71 -24.89
C PHE A 183 16.33 -14.63 -23.94
N LEU A 184 17.08 -15.41 -23.15
CA LEU A 184 16.51 -16.18 -22.05
C LEU A 184 16.44 -15.31 -20.79
N LYS A 185 15.38 -14.50 -20.68
CA LYS A 185 15.19 -13.56 -19.57
C LYS A 185 13.72 -13.38 -19.22
N VAL A 186 13.46 -13.08 -17.95
CA VAL A 186 12.16 -12.60 -17.42
C VAL A 186 12.10 -11.10 -17.39
#